data_AF-A0A089MCS7-F1
#
_entry.id   AF-A0A089MCS7-F1
#
_cell.length_a   1.000
_cell.length_b   1.000
_cell.length_c   1.000
_cell.angle_alpha   90.00
_cell.angle_beta   90.00
_cell.angle_gamma   90.00
#
_symmetry.space_group_name_H-M   'P 1'
#
loop_
_entity.id
_entity.type
_entity.pdbx_description
1 polymer ?
#
loop_
_entity_poly.entity_id
_entity_poly.type
_entity_poly.pdbx_seq_one_letter_code
_entity_poly.pdbx_strand_id
1 'polypeptide(L)'
;MISGCTGKGSIYSGIEKQDLTGIESAKELEFIYEYRGHTDNWASSYYVYQKKDSEYHITRLFLKYIGGETAPSGELQYAYSTEGAATGSGMLEEAAGPSVIYNLGSSGGNGTIPEQDSAVKMHVEWNGGTEDFELEPVL
;
A
#
# COMPACT_ATOMS: atom_id res chain seq x y z
N MET A 1 -35.26 0.82 -20.90
CA MET A 1 -34.59 0.33 -19.68
C MET A 1 -33.09 0.39 -19.93
N ILE A 2 -32.42 1.41 -19.40
CA ILE A 2 -30.95 1.49 -19.43
C ILE A 2 -30.54 1.04 -18.03
N SER A 3 -30.16 -0.24 -17.89
CA SER A 3 -29.46 -0.70 -16.69
C SER A 3 -28.10 -0.02 -16.70
N GLY A 4 -27.99 1.07 -15.95
CA GLY A 4 -26.73 1.76 -15.74
C GLY A 4 -25.78 0.81 -15.03
N CYS A 5 -24.70 0.43 -15.72
CA CYS A 5 -23.52 -0.14 -15.10
C CYS A 5 -23.00 0.87 -14.07
N THR A 6 -23.33 0.69 -12.79
CA THR A 6 -22.51 1.18 -11.70
C THR A 6 -21.22 0.38 -11.77
N GLY A 7 -20.21 0.94 -12.44
CA GLY A 7 -18.87 0.39 -12.41
C GLY A 7 -18.44 0.30 -10.96
N LYS A 8 -18.39 -0.91 -10.40
CA LYS A 8 -17.72 -1.15 -9.13
C LYS A 8 -16.28 -0.69 -9.33
N GLY A 9 -15.91 0.43 -8.71
CA GLY A 9 -14.52 0.86 -8.67
C GLY A 9 -13.66 -0.30 -8.16
N SER A 10 -12.44 -0.43 -8.68
CA SER A 10 -11.45 -1.40 -8.18
C SER A 10 -11.35 -1.32 -6.66
N ILE A 11 -11.10 -2.44 -5.97
CA ILE A 11 -10.86 -2.44 -4.52
C ILE A 11 -9.70 -1.50 -4.13
N TYR A 12 -8.77 -1.27 -5.05
CA TYR A 12 -7.64 -0.34 -4.92
C TYR A 12 -7.95 1.11 -5.31
N SER A 13 -9.19 1.44 -5.70
CA SER A 13 -9.56 2.82 -6.07
C SER A 13 -9.30 3.78 -4.91
N GLY A 14 -8.70 4.92 -5.21
CA GLY A 14 -8.22 5.90 -4.23
C GLY A 14 -6.80 5.63 -3.71
N ILE A 15 -6.20 4.48 -4.04
CA ILE A 15 -4.76 4.27 -3.89
C ILE A 15 -4.14 4.52 -5.26
N GLU A 16 -3.79 5.78 -5.54
CA GLU A 16 -3.28 6.17 -6.86
C GLU A 16 -1.79 6.54 -6.79
N LYS A 17 -1.05 6.20 -7.87
CA LYS A 17 0.38 6.53 -8.00
C LYS A 17 0.66 8.04 -7.91
N GLN A 18 -0.32 8.89 -8.17
CA GLN A 18 -0.20 10.35 -8.02
C GLN A 18 -0.11 10.81 -6.57
N ASP A 19 -0.52 9.96 -5.61
CA ASP A 19 -0.35 10.22 -4.17
C ASP A 19 1.10 9.93 -3.70
N LEU A 20 1.95 9.41 -4.59
CA LEU A 20 3.39 9.29 -4.35
C LEU A 20 4.02 10.69 -4.42
N THR A 21 4.21 11.29 -3.25
CA THR A 21 4.71 12.68 -3.12
C THR A 21 5.95 12.95 -3.96
N GLY A 22 5.87 13.99 -4.79
CA GLY A 22 7.00 14.50 -5.56
C GLY A 22 7.24 13.79 -6.89
N ILE A 23 6.33 12.94 -7.38
CA ILE A 23 6.35 12.44 -8.75
C ILE A 23 5.29 13.20 -9.54
N GLU A 24 5.69 14.04 -10.49
CA GLU A 24 4.75 14.74 -11.38
C GLU A 24 4.48 13.92 -12.65
N SER A 25 5.44 13.07 -13.04
CA SER A 25 5.35 12.22 -14.23
C SER A 25 6.15 10.94 -14.08
N ALA A 26 5.64 9.84 -14.63
CA ALA A 26 6.40 8.59 -14.76
C ALA A 26 7.72 8.76 -15.55
N LYS A 27 7.84 9.82 -16.36
CA LYS A 27 9.08 10.14 -17.10
C LYS A 27 10.25 10.54 -16.19
N GLU A 28 9.97 10.97 -14.96
CA GLU A 28 10.97 11.34 -13.95
C GLU A 28 11.51 10.13 -13.19
N LEU A 29 10.90 8.96 -13.39
CA LEU A 29 11.27 7.73 -12.72
C LEU A 29 12.25 6.92 -13.54
N GLU A 30 13.25 6.39 -12.86
CA GLU A 30 14.11 5.32 -13.37
C GLU A 30 13.32 4.01 -13.37
N PHE A 31 12.65 3.71 -12.25
CA PHE A 31 11.72 2.60 -12.14
C PHE A 31 10.61 2.89 -11.12
N ILE A 32 9.54 2.09 -11.22
CA ILE A 32 8.51 1.93 -10.19
C ILE A 32 8.05 0.49 -10.17
N TYR A 33 8.14 -0.14 -9.00
CA TYR A 33 7.54 -1.42 -8.70
C TYR A 33 6.30 -1.19 -7.84
N GLU A 34 5.29 -1.99 -8.10
CA GLU A 34 4.02 -1.95 -7.40
C GLU A 34 3.65 -3.37 -7.03
N TYR A 35 3.29 -3.56 -5.77
CA TYR A 35 2.82 -4.83 -5.22
C TYR A 35 1.43 -4.61 -4.65
N ARG A 36 0.51 -5.52 -4.93
CA ARG A 36 -0.89 -5.43 -4.49
C ARG A 36 -1.38 -6.75 -3.95
N GLY A 37 -2.18 -6.67 -2.90
CA GLY A 37 -2.83 -7.82 -2.28
C GLY A 37 -4.02 -7.37 -1.48
N HIS A 38 -4.88 -8.31 -1.13
CA HIS A 38 -6.07 -8.04 -0.34
C HIS A 38 -6.57 -9.31 0.37
N THR A 39 -7.42 -9.09 1.36
CA THR A 39 -8.18 -10.07 2.12
C THR A 39 -9.67 -9.73 2.02
N ASP A 40 -10.47 -10.25 2.96
CA ASP A 40 -11.86 -9.85 3.12
C ASP A 40 -11.98 -8.44 3.76
N ASN A 41 -11.02 -8.03 4.59
CA ASN A 41 -11.10 -6.77 5.33
C ASN A 41 -10.12 -5.69 4.86
N TRP A 42 -9.05 -6.05 4.16
CA TRP A 42 -8.00 -5.10 3.80
C TRP A 42 -7.54 -5.25 2.36
N ALA A 43 -7.21 -4.13 1.72
CA ALA A 43 -6.46 -4.07 0.47
C ALA A 43 -5.23 -3.19 0.69
N SER A 44 -4.09 -3.57 0.12
CA SER A 44 -2.86 -2.79 0.26
C SER A 44 -2.15 -2.62 -1.07
N SER A 45 -1.42 -1.51 -1.19
CA SER A 45 -0.45 -1.31 -2.26
C SER A 45 0.86 -0.82 -1.68
N TYR A 46 1.93 -1.50 -2.07
CA TYR A 46 3.29 -1.16 -1.73
C TYR A 46 4.01 -0.72 -3.00
N TYR A 47 4.61 0.46 -2.96
CA TYR A 47 5.36 1.05 -4.06
C TYR A 47 6.82 1.15 -3.69
N VAL A 48 7.69 0.79 -4.63
CA VAL A 48 9.13 1.07 -4.56
C VAL A 48 9.50 1.81 -5.84
N TYR A 49 10.06 3.00 -5.73
CA TYR A 49 10.40 3.79 -6.91
C TYR A 49 11.69 4.56 -6.72
N GLN A 50 12.34 4.87 -7.83
CA GLN A 50 13.54 5.68 -7.88
C GLN A 50 13.37 6.73 -8.97
N LYS A 51 13.72 7.98 -8.64
CA LYS A 51 13.79 9.05 -9.62
C LYS A 51 15.07 8.94 -10.45
N LYS A 52 15.02 9.38 -11.69
CA LYS A 52 16.22 9.64 -12.50
C LYS A 52 17.15 10.57 -11.74
N ASP A 53 18.45 10.31 -11.85
CA ASP A 53 19.52 11.08 -11.20
C ASP A 53 19.51 11.04 -9.65
N SER A 54 18.69 10.18 -9.03
CA SER A 54 18.75 9.87 -7.60
C SER A 54 19.40 8.52 -7.40
N GLU A 55 20.27 8.37 -6.40
CA GLU A 55 20.76 7.06 -5.94
C GLU A 55 19.87 6.45 -4.86
N TYR A 56 18.87 7.20 -4.39
CA TYR A 56 17.92 6.76 -3.38
C TYR A 56 16.65 6.22 -4.01
N HIS A 57 16.21 5.06 -3.53
CA HIS A 57 14.87 4.56 -3.73
C HIS A 57 13.96 5.05 -2.59
N ILE A 58 12.67 5.14 -2.87
CA ILE A 58 11.62 5.51 -1.93
C ILE A 58 10.59 4.40 -1.91
N THR A 59 10.13 4.05 -0.71
CA THR A 59 9.02 3.12 -0.51
C THR A 59 7.79 3.85 0.01
N ARG A 60 6.60 3.42 -0.39
CA ARG A 60 5.30 3.94 0.09
C ARG A 60 4.35 2.78 0.31
N LEU A 61 3.68 2.75 1.45
CA LEU A 61 2.72 1.71 1.79
C LEU A 61 1.36 2.34 2.07
N PHE A 62 0.35 1.88 1.34
CA PHE A 62 -1.03 2.25 1.54
C PHE A 62 -1.83 1.03 1.99
N LEU A 63 -2.71 1.24 2.95
CA LEU A 63 -3.63 0.23 3.45
C LEU A 63 -5.04 0.76 3.38
N LYS A 64 -6.00 -0.06 2.95
CA LYS A 64 -7.39 0.33 2.78
C LYS A 64 -8.33 -0.70 3.38
N TYR A 65 -9.26 -0.27 4.22
CA TYR A 65 -10.29 -1.16 4.74
C TYR A 65 -11.32 -1.51 3.65
N ILE A 66 -11.73 -2.77 3.51
CA ILE A 66 -12.72 -3.20 2.50
C ILE A 66 -13.78 -4.14 3.08
N GLY A 67 -13.73 -4.39 4.40
CA GLY A 67 -14.58 -5.37 5.08
C GLY A 67 -16.02 -4.95 5.39
N GLY A 68 -16.38 -3.68 5.19
CA GLY A 68 -17.73 -3.20 5.48
C GLY A 68 -17.89 -1.69 5.43
N GLU A 69 -19.07 -1.21 5.84
CA GLU A 69 -19.44 0.22 5.80
C GLU A 69 -18.69 1.06 6.85
N THR A 70 -18.33 0.46 7.98
CA THR A 70 -17.67 1.15 9.09
C THR A 70 -16.24 0.64 9.24
N ALA A 71 -15.27 1.53 9.04
CA ALA A 71 -13.87 1.22 9.30
C ALA A 71 -13.63 0.97 10.80
N PRO A 72 -12.67 0.09 11.16
CA PRO A 72 -12.36 -0.17 12.55
C PRO A 72 -11.85 1.08 13.26
N SER A 73 -12.31 1.30 14.49
CA SER A 73 -11.91 2.43 15.34
C SER A 73 -10.83 2.01 16.33
N GLY A 74 -9.95 2.94 16.69
CA GLY A 74 -8.88 2.74 17.66
C GLY A 74 -7.54 2.48 16.99
N GLU A 75 -6.69 1.73 17.68
CA GLU A 75 -5.32 1.44 17.24
C GLU A 75 -5.32 0.51 16.02
N LEU A 76 -4.50 0.86 15.03
CA LEU A 76 -4.17 0.03 13.88
C LEU A 76 -2.66 -0.21 13.87
N GLN A 77 -2.24 -1.45 14.07
CA GLN A 77 -0.86 -1.87 13.98
C GLN A 77 -0.62 -2.58 12.65
N TYR A 78 0.57 -2.39 12.08
CA TYR A 78 0.96 -3.07 10.87
C TYR A 78 2.43 -3.45 10.90
N ALA A 79 2.76 -4.52 10.18
CA ALA A 79 4.12 -4.88 9.84
C ALA A 79 4.19 -5.38 8.40
N TYR A 80 5.36 -5.23 7.80
CA TYR A 80 5.63 -5.79 6.49
C TYR A 80 7.07 -6.31 6.40
N SER A 81 7.25 -7.29 5.52
CA SER A 81 8.56 -7.81 5.16
C SER A 81 8.62 -8.09 3.67
N THR A 82 9.76 -7.81 3.06
CA THR A 82 10.04 -8.12 1.67
C THR A 82 11.17 -9.11 1.58
N GLU A 83 11.13 -9.98 0.57
CA GLU A 83 12.19 -10.95 0.36
C GLU A 83 13.49 -10.22 -0.01
N GLY A 84 14.56 -10.49 0.75
CA GLY A 84 15.90 -9.98 0.47
C GLY A 84 16.17 -8.50 0.76
N ALA A 85 15.19 -7.72 1.24
CA ALA A 85 15.34 -6.27 1.37
C ALA A 85 14.98 -5.69 2.73
N ALA A 86 13.72 -5.33 2.94
CA ALA A 86 13.29 -4.42 4.01
C ALA A 86 12.20 -5.03 4.89
N THR A 87 12.25 -4.70 6.18
CA THR A 87 11.15 -4.89 7.12
C THR A 87 10.73 -3.54 7.68
N GLY A 88 9.46 -3.41 8.01
CA GLY A 88 8.94 -2.22 8.66
C GLY A 88 7.72 -2.53 9.49
N SER A 89 7.44 -1.67 10.48
CA SER A 89 6.24 -1.75 11.30
C SER A 89 5.87 -0.37 11.83
N GLY A 90 4.61 -0.24 12.26
CA GLY A 90 4.12 0.99 12.85
C GLY A 90 2.75 0.80 13.51
N MET A 91 2.33 1.87 14.19
CA MET A 91 1.04 1.96 14.87
C MET A 91 0.42 3.32 14.56
N LEU A 92 -0.90 3.33 14.33
CA LEU A 92 -1.72 4.53 14.22
C LEU A 92 -2.68 4.57 15.41
N GLU A 93 -2.56 5.57 16.29
CA GLU A 93 -3.35 5.68 17.54
C GLU A 93 -4.83 6.01 17.32
N GLU A 94 -5.16 6.62 16.17
CA GLU A 94 -6.53 6.74 15.71
C GLU A 94 -6.56 6.46 14.21
N ALA A 95 -7.13 5.33 13.82
CA ALA A 95 -7.62 5.13 12.46
C ALA A 95 -8.80 6.10 12.19
N ALA A 96 -8.52 7.40 12.11
CA ALA A 96 -9.53 8.45 12.19
C ALA A 96 -10.09 8.81 10.81
N GLY A 97 -11.39 8.58 10.64
CA GLY A 97 -12.24 9.29 9.68
C GLY A 97 -12.92 8.41 8.64
N PRO A 98 -13.82 8.99 7.82
CA PRO A 98 -14.51 8.30 6.73
C PRO A 98 -13.55 7.90 5.58
N SER A 99 -12.27 8.29 5.67
CA SER A 99 -11.25 7.85 4.73
C SER A 99 -10.83 6.43 5.08
N VAL A 100 -11.23 5.54 4.19
CA VAL A 100 -10.97 4.10 4.25
C VAL A 100 -9.48 3.79 3.98
N ILE A 101 -8.68 4.78 3.57
CA ILE A 101 -7.28 4.63 3.13
C ILE A 101 -6.32 5.28 4.12
N TYR A 102 -5.34 4.51 4.58
CA TYR A 102 -4.25 4.85 5.48
C TYR A 102 -2.94 4.91 4.70
N ASN A 103 -2.25 6.06 4.75
CA ASN A 103 -0.87 6.16 4.31
C ASN A 103 0.03 5.78 5.48
N LEU A 104 0.58 4.56 5.41
CA LEU A 104 1.38 3.99 6.50
C LEU A 104 2.80 4.58 6.57
N GLY A 105 3.14 5.47 5.64
CA GLY A 105 4.38 6.23 5.65
C GLY A 105 5.32 5.87 4.50
N SER A 106 6.57 6.26 4.68
CA SER A 106 7.61 6.09 3.66
C SER A 106 8.98 5.99 4.28
N SER A 107 9.80 5.14 3.67
CA SER A 107 11.24 5.12 3.88
C SER A 107 11.94 5.48 2.57
N GLY A 108 13.13 6.06 2.71
CA GLY A 108 14.03 6.31 1.59
C GLY A 108 15.44 5.88 1.96
N GLY A 109 16.16 5.30 1.02
CA GLY A 109 17.50 4.77 1.23
C GLY A 109 18.17 4.34 -0.06
N ASN A 110 19.44 3.95 0.02
CA ASN A 110 20.23 3.39 -1.08
C ASN A 110 20.60 1.91 -0.82
N GLY A 111 19.91 1.27 0.13
CA GLY A 111 20.06 -0.15 0.44
C GLY A 111 19.39 -1.07 -0.60
N THR A 112 19.26 -2.34 -0.24
CA THR A 112 18.58 -3.34 -1.09
C THR A 112 17.09 -3.03 -1.23
N ILE A 113 16.56 -3.17 -2.44
CA ILE A 113 15.12 -3.13 -2.74
C ILE A 113 14.59 -4.55 -2.95
N PRO A 114 13.28 -4.79 -2.77
CA PRO A 114 12.68 -6.09 -3.09
C PRO A 114 12.90 -6.42 -4.57
N GLU A 115 13.06 -7.70 -4.87
CA GLU A 115 13.04 -8.17 -6.26
C GLU A 115 11.67 -7.88 -6.89
N GLN A 116 11.64 -7.50 -8.15
CA GLN A 116 10.41 -7.07 -8.83
C GLN A 116 9.36 -8.18 -8.88
N ASP A 117 9.78 -9.44 -8.90
CA ASP A 117 8.95 -10.65 -8.95
C ASP A 117 8.74 -11.31 -7.57
N SER A 118 9.22 -10.68 -6.49
CA SER A 118 9.02 -11.17 -5.12
C SER A 118 7.68 -10.72 -4.52
N ALA A 119 7.25 -11.41 -3.46
CA ALA A 119 6.07 -11.03 -2.69
C ALA A 119 6.42 -10.15 -1.48
N VAL A 120 5.50 -9.26 -1.10
CA VAL A 120 5.56 -8.52 0.17
C VAL A 120 4.60 -9.15 1.16
N LYS A 121 5.09 -9.58 2.32
CA LYS A 121 4.24 -10.13 3.38
C LYS A 121 3.77 -9.01 4.29
N MET A 122 2.47 -8.92 4.50
CA MET A 122 1.80 -7.93 5.34
C MET A 122 1.15 -8.61 6.53
N HIS A 123 1.23 -7.94 7.67
CA HIS A 123 0.50 -8.26 8.89
C HIS A 123 -0.25 -7.00 9.34
N VAL A 124 -1.54 -7.13 9.66
CA VAL A 124 -2.37 -6.02 10.14
C VAL A 124 -3.13 -6.49 11.37
N GLU A 125 -3.14 -5.67 12.41
CA GLU A 125 -3.89 -5.89 13.66
C GLU A 125 -4.73 -4.65 13.98
N TRP A 126 -6.00 -4.86 14.31
CA TRP A 126 -6.95 -3.79 14.65
C TRP A 126 -7.98 -4.30 15.67
N ASN A 127 -8.81 -3.38 16.18
CA ASN A 127 -9.95 -3.72 17.04
C ASN A 127 -11.07 -4.43 16.26
N GLY A 128 -10.84 -5.67 15.90
CA GLY A 128 -11.72 -6.52 15.10
C GLY A 128 -11.04 -7.78 14.57
N GLY A 129 -9.70 -7.85 14.63
CA GLY A 129 -8.96 -9.05 14.31
C GLY A 129 -7.52 -8.79 13.89
N THR A 130 -6.91 -9.83 13.35
CA THR A 130 -5.61 -9.78 12.73
C THR A 130 -5.66 -10.55 11.41
N GLU A 131 -4.92 -10.06 10.42
CA GLU A 131 -4.81 -10.70 9.10
C GLU A 131 -3.38 -10.63 8.58
N ASP A 132 -2.95 -11.77 8.02
CA ASP A 132 -1.72 -11.91 7.25
C ASP A 132 -2.07 -12.10 5.77
N PHE A 133 -1.38 -11.40 4.88
CA PHE A 133 -1.59 -11.53 3.44
C PHE A 133 -0.36 -11.13 2.64
N GLU A 134 -0.29 -11.63 1.40
CA GLU A 134 0.80 -11.36 0.47
C GLU A 134 0.36 -10.31 -0.56
N LEU A 135 1.29 -9.40 -0.89
CA LEU A 135 1.16 -8.47 -2.01
C LEU A 135 2.01 -8.99 -3.16
N GLU A 136 1.35 -9.29 -4.26
CA GLU A 136 1.96 -9.80 -5.47
C GLU A 136 2.37 -8.66 -6.40
N PRO A 137 3.43 -8.81 -7.18
CA PRO A 137 3.89 -7.79 -8.11
C PRO A 137 2.86 -7.55 -9.23
N VAL A 138 2.66 -6.27 -9.54
CA VAL A 138 1.82 -5.81 -10.65
C VAL A 138 2.71 -5.65 -11.88
N LEU A 139 2.54 -6.55 -12.85
CA LEU A 139 3.27 -6.59 -14.12
C LEU A 139 2.65 -5.70 -15.21
#